data_AF-A0A976QBD0-F1
#
_entry.id   AF-A0A976QBD0-F1
#
_cell.length_a   1.000
_cell.length_b   1.000
_cell.length_c   1.000
_cell.angle_alpha   90.00
_cell.angle_beta   90.00
_cell.angle_gamma   90.00
#
_symmetry.space_group_name_H-M   'P 1'
#
loop_
_entity.id
_entity.type
_entity.pdbx_description
1 polymer ?
#
loop_
_entity_poly.entity_id
_entity_poly.type
_entity_poly.pdbx_seq_one_letter_code
_entity_poly.pdbx_strand_id
1 'polypeptide(L)'
;MKGLLLIAGLIMAGVSMAGEPSADVGEKIYTRAFGRGCGTCHDVQPNPNLFESVNKLSKEELTKVLVEGRNAMPKAMDQIMNLGPVKSAGLTQDQAVDSLIAYLKAGKK
;
A
#
# COMPACT_ATOMS: atom_id res chain seq x y z
N MET A 1 38.86 44.30 13.75
CA MET A 1 37.52 43.89 13.27
C MET A 1 37.18 42.58 13.95
N LYS A 2 36.14 42.57 14.79
CA LYS A 2 35.68 41.41 15.56
C LYS A 2 34.98 40.44 14.60
N GLY A 3 35.54 39.23 14.45
CA GLY A 3 35.00 38.19 13.58
C GLY A 3 33.68 37.65 14.12
N LEU A 4 32.63 37.80 13.32
CA LEU A 4 31.31 37.27 13.59
C LEU A 4 31.23 35.86 12.99
N LEU A 5 31.31 34.85 13.85
CA LEU A 5 31.00 33.45 13.52
C LEU A 5 29.48 33.32 13.39
N LEU A 6 28.99 33.31 12.15
CA LEU A 6 27.61 32.91 11.85
C LEU A 6 27.54 31.38 11.83
N ILE A 7 27.02 30.81 12.90
CA ILE A 7 26.56 29.41 12.94
C ILE A 7 25.24 29.38 12.18
N ALA A 8 25.29 29.05 10.89
CA ALA A 8 24.11 28.74 10.11
C ALA A 8 23.55 27.39 10.61
N GLY A 9 22.53 27.45 11.45
CA GLY A 9 21.75 26.29 11.85
C GLY A 9 21.06 25.69 10.63
N LEU A 10 21.61 24.60 10.12
CA LEU A 10 20.98 23.78 9.09
C LEU A 10 19.83 23.00 9.75
N ILE A 11 18.64 23.59 9.72
CA ILE A 11 17.40 22.87 10.05
C ILE A 11 17.16 21.90 8.88
N MET A 12 17.63 20.65 9.01
CA MET A 12 17.15 19.56 8.17
C MET A 12 15.67 19.34 8.50
N ALA A 13 14.80 19.97 7.72
CA ALA A 13 13.42 19.56 7.62
C ALA A 13 13.43 18.08 7.21
N GLY A 14 13.00 17.20 8.11
CA GLY A 14 12.84 15.78 7.86
C GLY A 14 11.79 15.57 6.77
N VAL A 15 12.24 15.57 5.52
CA VAL A 15 11.49 15.00 4.41
C VAL A 15 11.43 13.51 4.72
N SER A 16 10.30 13.06 5.25
CA SER A 16 10.02 11.64 5.45
C SER A 16 10.28 10.93 4.13
N MET A 17 11.34 10.10 4.08
CA MET A 17 11.66 9.24 2.95
C MET A 17 10.63 8.11 2.92
N ALA A 18 9.37 8.42 2.67
CA ALA A 18 8.38 7.41 2.34
C ALA A 18 8.82 6.77 1.02
N GLY A 19 8.97 5.45 0.98
CA GLY A 19 9.39 4.77 -0.24
C GLY A 19 8.38 4.96 -1.36
N GLU A 20 8.86 4.84 -2.60
CA GLU A 20 8.02 4.90 -3.79
C GLU A 20 7.15 3.63 -3.88
N PRO A 21 5.84 3.74 -4.19
CA PRO A 21 4.99 2.59 -4.48
C PRO A 21 5.58 1.71 -5.59
N SER A 22 5.46 0.38 -5.47
CA SER A 22 5.94 -0.55 -6.49
C SER A 22 5.08 -1.79 -6.63
N ALA A 23 5.05 -2.36 -7.84
CA ALA A 23 4.33 -3.60 -8.12
C ALA A 23 4.88 -4.78 -7.30
N ASP A 24 6.18 -4.80 -6.97
CA ASP A 24 6.78 -5.85 -6.14
C ASP A 24 6.24 -5.83 -4.71
N VAL A 25 6.11 -4.64 -4.10
CA VAL A 25 5.46 -4.51 -2.78
C VAL A 25 3.98 -4.86 -2.89
N GLY A 26 3.31 -4.47 -3.99
CA GLY A 26 1.94 -4.84 -4.28
C GLY A 26 1.69 -6.35 -4.35
N GLU A 27 2.60 -7.09 -5.00
CA GLU A 27 2.56 -8.55 -5.05
C GLU A 27 2.67 -9.12 -3.62
N LYS A 28 3.56 -8.58 -2.79
CA LYS A 28 3.71 -9.05 -1.40
C LYS A 28 2.49 -8.74 -0.56
N ILE A 29 1.83 -7.61 -0.77
CA ILE A 29 0.54 -7.30 -0.15
C ILE A 29 -0.49 -8.36 -0.57
N TYR A 30 -0.65 -8.56 -1.87
CA TYR A 30 -1.61 -9.50 -2.44
C TYR A 30 -1.39 -10.94 -1.96
N THR A 31 -0.14 -11.39 -1.84
CA THR A 31 0.19 -12.78 -1.47
C THR A 31 0.29 -13.03 0.02
N ARG A 32 0.46 -12.00 0.87
CA ARG A 32 0.77 -12.18 2.30
C ARG A 32 -0.24 -11.58 3.27
N ALA A 33 -1.14 -10.71 2.83
CA ALA A 33 -2.19 -10.17 3.71
C ALA A 33 -2.95 -11.31 4.42
N PHE A 34 -3.27 -11.15 5.71
CA PHE A 34 -3.90 -12.19 6.54
C PHE A 34 -3.12 -13.53 6.63
N GLY A 35 -1.82 -13.56 6.30
CA GLY A 35 -0.97 -14.75 6.31
C GLY A 35 -1.22 -15.74 5.15
N ARG A 36 -2.21 -15.49 4.30
CA ARG A 36 -2.62 -16.36 3.18
C ARG A 36 -2.88 -15.63 1.87
N GLY A 37 -2.81 -14.31 1.89
CA GLY A 37 -3.02 -13.45 0.73
C GLY A 37 -4.49 -13.22 0.37
N CYS A 38 -4.71 -12.15 -0.39
CA CYS A 38 -5.97 -11.78 -1.01
C CYS A 38 -6.47 -12.86 -1.99
N GLY A 39 -5.55 -13.52 -2.70
CA GLY A 39 -5.86 -14.58 -3.66
C GLY A 39 -6.64 -15.75 -3.06
N THR A 40 -6.46 -16.06 -1.76
CA THR A 40 -7.25 -17.12 -1.08
C THR A 40 -8.76 -16.94 -1.25
N CYS A 41 -9.24 -15.71 -1.19
CA CYS A 41 -10.66 -15.42 -1.40
C CYS A 41 -10.95 -15.02 -2.84
N HIS A 42 -10.07 -14.26 -3.49
CA HIS A 42 -10.37 -13.55 -4.74
C HIS A 42 -9.98 -14.29 -6.03
N ASP A 43 -9.23 -15.39 -5.94
CA ASP A 43 -8.90 -16.24 -7.09
C ASP A 43 -9.91 -17.37 -7.31
N VAL A 44 -10.93 -17.46 -6.46
CA VAL A 44 -11.99 -18.47 -6.52
C VAL A 44 -13.35 -17.80 -6.59
N GLN A 45 -14.24 -18.38 -7.38
CA GLN A 45 -15.64 -17.95 -7.44
C GLN A 45 -16.37 -18.36 -6.14
N PRO A 46 -17.37 -17.57 -5.69
CA PRO A 46 -18.04 -16.46 -6.38
C PRO A 46 -17.49 -15.07 -6.04
N ASN A 47 -16.32 -14.96 -5.41
CA ASN A 47 -15.81 -13.65 -4.98
C ASN A 47 -15.33 -12.81 -6.17
N PRO A 48 -15.36 -11.47 -6.06
CA PRO A 48 -14.90 -10.60 -7.14
C PRO A 48 -13.43 -10.83 -7.48
N ASN A 49 -13.13 -10.99 -8.77
CA ASN A 49 -11.76 -11.03 -9.26
C ASN A 49 -11.11 -9.65 -9.09
N LEU A 50 -10.02 -9.56 -8.33
CA LEU A 50 -9.36 -8.28 -8.04
C LEU A 50 -8.64 -7.67 -9.25
N PHE A 51 -8.11 -8.48 -10.16
CA PHE A 51 -7.47 -8.02 -11.41
C PHE A 51 -8.50 -7.36 -12.34
N GLU A 52 -9.75 -7.80 -12.30
CA GLU A 52 -10.83 -7.10 -12.99
C GLU A 52 -11.34 -5.90 -12.19
N SER A 53 -11.52 -6.06 -10.88
CA SER A 53 -12.14 -5.05 -10.02
C SER A 53 -11.33 -3.76 -9.95
N VAL A 54 -9.99 -3.85 -10.01
CA VAL A 54 -9.10 -2.67 -9.99
C VAL A 54 -9.27 -1.76 -11.22
N ASN A 55 -9.88 -2.28 -12.30
CA ASN A 55 -10.20 -1.49 -13.50
C ASN A 55 -11.60 -0.87 -13.46
N LYS A 56 -12.45 -1.30 -12.50
CA LYS A 56 -13.84 -0.86 -12.35
C LYS A 56 -14.02 0.09 -11.16
N LEU A 57 -13.18 -0.02 -10.14
CA LEU A 57 -13.23 0.79 -8.93
C LEU A 57 -12.27 1.98 -9.00
N SER A 58 -12.65 3.10 -8.39
CA SER A 58 -11.71 4.18 -8.10
C SER A 58 -10.73 3.76 -6.99
N LYS A 59 -9.60 4.47 -6.87
CA LYS A 59 -8.66 4.25 -5.77
C LYS A 59 -9.34 4.49 -4.42
N GLU A 60 -10.13 5.54 -4.30
CA GLU A 60 -10.86 5.90 -3.08
C GLU A 60 -11.86 4.79 -2.69
N GLU A 61 -12.57 4.24 -3.67
CA GLU A 61 -13.50 3.12 -3.44
C GLU A 61 -12.77 1.86 -2.98
N LEU A 62 -11.63 1.53 -3.61
CA LEU A 62 -10.81 0.40 -3.19
C LEU A 62 -10.26 0.61 -1.77
N THR A 63 -9.72 1.79 -1.48
CA THR A 63 -9.22 2.16 -0.15
C THR A 63 -10.33 2.03 0.90
N LYS A 64 -11.53 2.52 0.61
CA LYS A 64 -12.68 2.38 1.50
C LYS A 64 -12.99 0.91 1.81
N VAL A 65 -12.99 0.05 0.80
CA VAL A 65 -13.19 -1.41 1.00
C VAL A 65 -12.08 -2.02 1.85
N LEU A 66 -10.82 -1.63 1.63
CA LEU A 66 -9.70 -2.13 2.42
C LEU A 66 -9.79 -1.70 3.89
N VAL A 67 -10.28 -0.49 4.16
CA VAL A 67 -10.43 0.06 5.52
C VAL A 67 -11.67 -0.51 6.23
N GLU A 68 -12.81 -0.56 5.54
CA GLU A 68 -14.10 -0.89 6.13
C GLU A 68 -14.47 -2.37 6.03
N GLY A 69 -13.86 -3.09 5.08
CA GLY A 69 -14.35 -4.37 4.60
C GLY A 69 -15.55 -4.19 3.65
N ARG A 70 -16.05 -5.30 3.10
CA ARG A 70 -17.28 -5.31 2.30
C ARG A 70 -17.89 -6.72 2.32
N ASN A 71 -19.16 -6.83 2.69
CA ASN A 71 -19.84 -8.11 2.86
C ASN A 71 -19.05 -9.02 3.83
N ALA A 72 -18.64 -10.22 3.39
CA ALA A 72 -17.83 -11.15 4.17
C ALA A 72 -16.31 -10.85 4.14
N MET A 73 -15.86 -9.82 3.39
CA MET A 73 -14.46 -9.43 3.38
C MET A 73 -14.11 -8.68 4.67
N PRO A 74 -13.14 -9.17 5.47
CA PRO A 74 -12.69 -8.48 6.68
C PRO A 74 -11.92 -7.19 6.33
N LYS A 75 -11.82 -6.28 7.29
CA LYS A 75 -10.97 -5.09 7.20
C LYS A 75 -9.51 -5.50 6.96
N ALA A 76 -8.91 -4.97 5.91
CA ALA A 76 -7.59 -5.38 5.44
C ALA A 76 -6.50 -4.33 5.69
N MET A 77 -6.85 -3.05 5.85
CA MET A 77 -5.85 -1.97 5.90
C MET A 77 -4.81 -2.18 7.01
N ASP A 78 -5.24 -2.47 8.23
CA ASP A 78 -4.31 -2.72 9.35
C ASP A 78 -3.42 -3.94 9.11
N GLN A 79 -3.94 -4.96 8.43
CA GLN A 79 -3.16 -6.14 8.07
C GLN A 79 -2.11 -5.80 7.02
N ILE A 80 -2.47 -5.01 6.00
CA ILE A 80 -1.58 -4.53 4.94
C ILE A 80 -0.45 -3.70 5.54
N MET A 81 -0.78 -2.72 6.38
CA MET A 81 0.21 -1.84 7.02
C MET A 81 1.10 -2.59 8.01
N ASN A 82 0.65 -3.73 8.53
CA ASN A 82 1.45 -4.56 9.40
C ASN A 82 2.45 -5.48 8.69
N LEU A 83 2.38 -5.60 7.36
CA LEU A 83 3.29 -6.44 6.58
C LEU A 83 4.72 -5.88 6.59
N GLY A 84 5.69 -6.77 6.81
CA GLY A 84 7.12 -6.46 6.77
C GLY A 84 7.53 -5.66 5.53
N PRO A 85 7.19 -6.08 4.29
CA PRO A 85 7.52 -5.33 3.08
C PRO A 85 6.97 -3.89 3.06
N VAL A 86 5.76 -3.65 3.57
CA VAL A 86 5.15 -2.31 3.62
C VAL A 86 5.88 -1.43 4.64
N LYS A 87 6.19 -2.00 5.83
CA LYS A 87 6.98 -1.31 6.86
C LYS A 87 8.40 -1.00 6.41
N SER A 88 9.07 -1.97 5.81
CA SER A 88 10.45 -1.84 5.32
C SER A 88 10.57 -0.81 4.20
N ALA A 89 9.54 -0.69 3.36
CA ALA A 89 9.46 0.34 2.34
C ALA A 89 9.00 1.71 2.88
N GLY A 90 8.61 1.81 4.15
CA GLY A 90 8.18 3.07 4.77
C GLY A 90 6.94 3.67 4.10
N LEU A 91 6.05 2.83 3.54
CA LEU A 91 4.87 3.31 2.82
C LEU A 91 3.81 3.83 3.78
N THR A 92 3.11 4.88 3.36
CA THR A 92 1.82 5.29 3.92
C THR A 92 0.69 4.33 3.47
N GLN A 93 -0.50 4.44 4.06
CA GLN A 93 -1.67 3.67 3.61
C GLN A 93 -1.96 3.91 2.13
N ASP A 94 -1.94 5.17 1.71
CA ASP A 94 -2.22 5.57 0.33
C ASP A 94 -1.22 4.93 -0.66
N GLN A 95 0.07 4.95 -0.32
CA GLN A 95 1.13 4.34 -1.12
C GLN A 95 1.10 2.81 -1.11
N ALA A 96 0.65 2.19 -0.02
CA ALA A 96 0.44 0.74 0.02
C ALA A 96 -0.72 0.32 -0.92
N VAL A 97 -1.78 1.13 -0.99
CA VAL A 97 -2.86 0.92 -1.97
C VAL A 97 -2.36 1.14 -3.39
N ASP A 98 -1.55 2.17 -3.65
CA ASP A 98 -0.95 2.39 -4.97
C ASP A 98 -0.08 1.21 -5.40
N SER A 99 0.71 0.64 -4.48
CA SER A 99 1.52 -0.56 -4.74
C SER A 99 0.63 -1.75 -5.12
N LEU A 100 -0.45 -1.98 -4.36
CA LEU A 100 -1.41 -3.05 -4.65
C LEU A 100 -2.09 -2.84 -6.01
N ILE A 101 -2.51 -1.62 -6.33
CA ILE A 101 -3.11 -1.27 -7.62
C ILE A 101 -2.10 -1.50 -8.76
N ALA A 102 -0.85 -1.07 -8.59
CA ALA A 102 0.20 -1.25 -9.58
C ALA A 102 0.40 -2.75 -9.90
N TYR A 103 0.44 -3.60 -8.88
CA TYR A 103 0.50 -5.05 -9.07
C TYR A 103 -0.73 -5.60 -9.79
N LEU A 104 -1.93 -5.27 -9.32
CA LEU A 104 -3.19 -5.80 -9.89
C LEU A 104 -3.40 -5.36 -11.34
N LYS A 105 -2.90 -4.18 -11.73
CA LYS A 105 -2.95 -3.71 -13.13
C LYS A 105 -1.85 -4.29 -14.00
N ALA A 106 -0.69 -4.60 -13.43
CA ALA A 106 0.40 -5.25 -14.15
C ALA A 106 0.13 -6.76 -14.37
N GLY A 107 -0.60 -7.39 -13.45
CA GLY A 107 -0.99 -8.80 -13.55
C GLY A 107 -2.01 -9.03 -14.65
N LYS A 108 -1.62 -9.77 -15.69
CA LYS A 108 -2.58 -10.42 -16.59
C LYS A 108 -2.96 -11.77 -15.96
N LYS A 109 -4.19 -11.90 -15.48
CA LYS A 109 -4.84 -13.21 -15.40
C LYS A 109 -5.82 -13.34 -16.55
#